data_AF-A0A8K0SG97-F1
#
_entry.id   AF-A0A8K0SG97-F1
#
_cell.length_a   1.000
_cell.length_b   1.000
_cell.length_c   1.000
_cell.angle_alpha   90.00
_cell.angle_beta   90.00
_cell.angle_gamma   90.00
#
_symmetry.space_group_name_H-M   'P 1'
#
loop_
_entity.id
_entity.type
_entity.pdbx_description
1 polymer ?
#
loop_
_entity_poly.entity_id
_entity_poly.type
_entity_poly.pdbx_seq_one_letter_code
_entity_poly.pdbx_strand_id
1 'polypeptide(L)'
;DISEEAKQDLVEEYSNERRPDDGEFYYKIRLYQGRFGQPPNPYFENRWWSRLATVSVKGSRNPRDRLNQLFKHDKFAEAFDAFQHLPAIYSGLRLSAVNKMIPMRCDEKLLRYLEHIRKFWYYVFDNNEQDMQHLDVASLRVLELKAPGACEAEAQVLYSRVCSGEILGAFDNERRQTIWRRICSETVHCLVPSLTGFFSDLTHFKLVADSFKWLVRVSGEETIQSVLKSSYTNADTGLCLVQVSDSSIKSIPAGRADPFDIAYRTLWLFAYREYEEMPVEVKKKVAGPAKGQANEEILFEFASLAHKLGFRSDQIESLRHGDPDREIARRLLLTARSPNRFRYNDLDGCIRQVAGLIKSAQAISDGEGMDEDRWIDDGKPERSGKPKPHDHLRDKTKMFINTLHASSNRETTVSSLFIQRSSYFAFFG
;
A
#
# COMPACT_ATOMS: atom_id res chain seq x y z
N ASP A 1 -40.54 -26.30 -21.14
CA ASP A 1 -39.32 -25.50 -20.91
C ASP A 1 -39.42 -24.73 -19.62
N ILE A 2 -38.38 -24.82 -18.79
CA ILE A 2 -38.20 -23.98 -17.60
C ILE A 2 -37.70 -22.61 -18.09
N SER A 3 -38.29 -21.51 -17.63
CA SER A 3 -37.84 -20.15 -18.02
C SER A 3 -36.40 -19.90 -17.56
N GLU A 4 -35.65 -19.05 -18.28
CA GLU A 4 -34.29 -18.68 -17.88
C GLU A 4 -34.26 -18.06 -16.47
N GLU A 5 -35.31 -17.35 -16.09
CA GLU A 5 -35.51 -16.83 -14.73
C GLU A 5 -35.62 -17.96 -13.70
N ALA A 6 -36.38 -19.02 -13.99
CA ALA A 6 -36.53 -20.17 -13.10
C ALA A 6 -35.25 -21.02 -13.01
N LYS A 7 -34.47 -21.12 -14.11
CA LYS A 7 -33.12 -21.72 -14.07
C LYS A 7 -32.17 -20.90 -13.21
N GLN A 8 -32.19 -19.58 -13.35
CA GLN A 8 -31.38 -18.69 -12.54
C GLN A 8 -31.79 -18.74 -11.07
N ASP A 9 -33.09 -18.77 -10.76
CA ASP A 9 -33.58 -18.92 -9.40
C ASP A 9 -33.08 -20.21 -8.75
N LEU A 10 -33.07 -21.33 -9.47
CA LEU A 10 -32.51 -22.60 -8.99
C LEU A 10 -31.00 -22.52 -8.72
N VAL A 11 -30.23 -21.89 -9.63
CA VAL A 11 -28.78 -21.69 -9.45
C VAL A 11 -28.50 -20.79 -8.24
N GLU A 12 -29.26 -19.70 -8.08
CA GLU A 12 -29.15 -18.79 -6.95
C GLU A 12 -29.58 -19.49 -5.65
N GLU A 13 -30.61 -20.33 -5.68
CA GLU A 13 -31.09 -21.08 -4.51
C GLU A 13 -30.06 -22.10 -4.01
N TYR A 14 -29.43 -22.86 -4.90
CA TYR A 14 -28.30 -23.74 -4.56
C TYR A 14 -27.09 -22.96 -4.05
N SER A 15 -26.81 -21.79 -4.62
CA SER A 15 -25.71 -20.92 -4.17
C SER A 15 -25.96 -20.34 -2.76
N ASN A 16 -27.19 -20.43 -2.23
CA ASN A 16 -27.56 -19.89 -0.91
C ASN A 16 -27.19 -20.79 0.27
N GLU A 17 -26.72 -22.02 0.03
CA GLU A 17 -26.35 -22.96 1.11
C GLU A 17 -25.14 -22.48 1.93
N ARG A 18 -24.27 -21.65 1.32
CA ARG A 18 -23.13 -21.03 2.00
C ARG A 18 -23.32 -19.51 2.11
N ARG A 19 -22.72 -18.92 3.16
CA ARG A 19 -22.68 -17.46 3.30
C ARG A 19 -21.80 -16.86 2.19
N PRO A 20 -22.32 -15.97 1.32
CA PRO A 20 -21.52 -15.30 0.31
C PRO A 20 -20.44 -14.43 0.95
N ASP A 21 -19.28 -14.34 0.30
CA ASP A 21 -18.23 -13.40 0.69
C ASP A 21 -18.46 -12.00 0.10
N ASP A 22 -17.66 -11.03 0.56
CA ASP A 22 -17.73 -9.63 0.12
C ASP A 22 -17.61 -9.49 -1.41
N GLY A 23 -16.78 -10.33 -2.04
CA GLY A 23 -16.53 -10.35 -3.48
C GLY A 23 -17.72 -10.87 -4.28
N GLU A 24 -18.34 -11.94 -3.79
CA GLU A 24 -19.55 -12.51 -4.40
C GLU A 24 -20.69 -11.48 -4.40
N PHE A 25 -20.88 -10.74 -3.29
CA PHE A 25 -21.83 -9.62 -3.25
C PHE A 25 -21.52 -8.56 -4.29
N TYR A 26 -20.26 -8.12 -4.38
CA TYR A 26 -19.86 -7.12 -5.37
C TYR A 26 -20.14 -7.61 -6.79
N TYR A 27 -19.64 -8.80 -7.14
CA TYR A 27 -19.74 -9.35 -8.49
C TYR A 27 -21.20 -9.52 -8.92
N LYS A 28 -22.03 -10.14 -8.08
CA LYS A 28 -23.45 -10.40 -8.41
C LYS A 28 -24.25 -9.11 -8.53
N ILE A 29 -24.03 -8.13 -7.65
CA ILE A 29 -24.71 -6.84 -7.75
C ILE A 29 -24.33 -6.12 -9.06
N ARG A 30 -23.04 -6.04 -9.40
CA ARG A 30 -22.58 -5.42 -10.66
C ARG A 30 -23.07 -6.18 -11.89
N LEU A 31 -23.11 -7.51 -11.82
CA LEU A 31 -23.68 -8.38 -12.84
C LEU A 31 -25.16 -8.03 -13.06
N TYR A 32 -25.99 -7.98 -12.02
CA TYR A 32 -27.40 -7.68 -12.18
C TYR A 32 -27.71 -6.20 -12.49
N GLN A 33 -26.76 -5.29 -12.23
CA GLN A 33 -26.82 -3.92 -12.74
C GLN A 33 -26.52 -3.80 -14.25
N GLY A 34 -26.15 -4.90 -14.91
CA GLY A 34 -25.76 -4.90 -16.32
C GLY A 34 -24.39 -4.26 -16.59
N ARG A 35 -23.56 -4.09 -15.55
CA ARG A 35 -22.25 -3.41 -15.67
C ARG A 35 -21.21 -4.24 -16.41
N PHE A 36 -21.48 -5.53 -16.62
CA PHE A 36 -20.60 -6.45 -17.35
C PHE A 36 -21.12 -6.80 -18.75
N GLY A 37 -22.04 -6.00 -19.30
CA GLY A 37 -22.52 -6.11 -20.68
C GLY A 37 -23.83 -6.88 -20.86
N GLN A 38 -24.27 -7.65 -19.87
CA GLN A 38 -25.61 -8.25 -19.83
C GLN A 38 -26.71 -7.21 -19.57
N PRO A 39 -27.97 -7.48 -19.98
CA PRO A 39 -29.10 -6.65 -19.59
C PRO A 39 -29.27 -6.57 -18.06
N PRO A 40 -29.68 -5.40 -17.52
CA PRO A 40 -29.92 -5.27 -16.09
C PRO A 40 -31.10 -6.15 -15.66
N ASN A 41 -30.99 -6.75 -14.48
CA ASN A 41 -32.03 -7.53 -13.84
C ASN A 41 -32.32 -6.97 -12.42
N PRO A 42 -33.26 -6.02 -12.30
CA PRO A 42 -33.57 -5.37 -11.03
C PRO A 42 -34.07 -6.31 -9.94
N TYR A 43 -34.69 -7.44 -10.32
CA TYR A 43 -35.20 -8.42 -9.36
C TYR A 43 -34.04 -9.08 -8.59
N PHE A 44 -33.08 -9.65 -9.31
CA PHE A 44 -31.91 -10.26 -8.67
C PHE A 44 -30.99 -9.22 -8.03
N GLU A 45 -30.86 -8.03 -8.62
CA GLU A 45 -30.10 -6.93 -7.99
C GLU A 45 -30.65 -6.62 -6.58
N ASN A 46 -31.96 -6.39 -6.48
CA ASN A 46 -32.62 -6.11 -5.20
C ASN A 46 -32.49 -7.27 -4.21
N ARG A 47 -32.56 -8.52 -4.68
CA ARG A 47 -32.36 -9.70 -3.85
C ARG A 47 -30.96 -9.73 -3.23
N TRP A 48 -29.91 -9.49 -4.02
CA TRP A 48 -28.53 -9.46 -3.53
C TRP A 48 -28.27 -8.27 -2.59
N TRP A 49 -28.85 -7.12 -2.88
CA TRP A 49 -28.82 -5.96 -1.98
C TRP A 49 -29.48 -6.21 -0.63
N SER A 50 -30.65 -6.87 -0.61
CA SER A 50 -31.34 -7.24 0.63
C SER A 50 -30.54 -8.27 1.43
N ARG A 51 -29.93 -9.25 0.76
CA ARG A 51 -29.03 -10.21 1.42
C ARG A 51 -27.81 -9.52 2.04
N LEU A 52 -27.18 -8.57 1.35
CA LEU A 52 -26.05 -7.84 1.91
C LEU A 52 -26.44 -7.04 3.17
N ALA A 53 -27.66 -6.50 3.22
CA ALA A 53 -28.14 -5.76 4.37
C ALA A 53 -28.30 -6.65 5.63
N THR A 54 -28.68 -7.93 5.46
CA THR A 54 -28.86 -8.87 6.59
C THR A 54 -27.53 -9.40 7.15
N VAL A 55 -26.44 -9.33 6.39
CA VAL A 55 -25.07 -9.74 6.80
C VAL A 55 -24.48 -8.80 7.86
N SER A 56 -25.09 -7.63 8.10
CA SER A 56 -24.62 -6.63 9.07
C SER A 56 -24.54 -7.17 10.50
N VAL A 57 -23.34 -7.09 11.10
CA VAL A 57 -23.14 -7.35 12.53
C VAL A 57 -23.50 -6.10 13.35
N LYS A 58 -24.25 -6.29 14.44
CA LYS A 58 -24.65 -5.23 15.37
C LYS A 58 -23.42 -4.43 15.84
N GLY A 59 -23.39 -3.12 15.57
CA GLY A 59 -22.29 -2.22 15.97
C GLY A 59 -21.24 -1.90 14.88
N SER A 60 -21.33 -2.47 13.68
CA SER A 60 -20.51 -2.08 12.53
C SER A 60 -21.30 -1.18 11.56
N ARG A 61 -20.60 -0.27 10.86
CA ARG A 61 -21.15 0.37 9.64
C ARG A 61 -21.64 -0.70 8.67
N ASN A 62 -22.82 -0.48 8.08
CA ASN A 62 -23.51 -1.41 7.22
C ASN A 62 -22.66 -1.72 5.96
N PRO A 63 -22.37 -3.00 5.63
CA PRO A 63 -21.70 -3.40 4.40
C PRO A 63 -22.35 -2.80 3.14
N ARG A 64 -23.67 -2.63 3.14
CA ARG A 64 -24.41 -1.93 2.08
C ARG A 64 -23.92 -0.50 1.87
N ASP A 65 -23.72 0.25 2.94
CA ASP A 65 -23.25 1.64 2.86
C ASP A 65 -21.81 1.71 2.34
N ARG A 66 -20.97 0.73 2.71
CA ARG A 66 -19.58 0.66 2.22
C ARG A 66 -19.54 0.35 0.73
N LEU A 67 -20.36 -0.59 0.28
CA LEU A 67 -20.46 -0.91 -1.15
C LEU A 67 -21.02 0.28 -1.94
N ASN A 68 -22.06 0.95 -1.43
CA ASN A 68 -22.56 2.19 -2.01
C ASN A 68 -21.50 3.30 -2.06
N GLN A 69 -20.67 3.44 -1.02
CA GLN A 69 -19.57 4.39 -1.01
C GLN A 69 -18.54 4.07 -2.10
N LEU A 70 -18.22 2.78 -2.30
CA LEU A 70 -17.35 2.34 -3.37
C LEU A 70 -17.93 2.68 -4.75
N PHE A 71 -19.21 2.40 -4.96
CA PHE A 71 -19.88 2.66 -6.24
C PHE A 71 -20.05 4.14 -6.56
N LYS A 72 -20.12 5.01 -5.55
CA LYS A 72 -20.16 6.47 -5.73
C LYS A 72 -18.80 7.07 -6.11
N HIS A 73 -17.72 6.30 -5.97
CA HIS A 73 -16.39 6.73 -6.39
C HIS A 73 -16.08 6.11 -7.75
N ASP A 74 -16.44 6.82 -8.82
CA ASP A 74 -16.49 6.29 -10.19
C ASP A 74 -15.18 5.61 -10.61
N LYS A 75 -14.03 6.22 -10.31
CA LYS A 75 -12.71 5.67 -10.67
C LYS A 75 -12.44 4.33 -9.98
N PHE A 76 -12.78 4.22 -8.69
CA PHE A 76 -12.61 2.94 -7.99
C PHE A 76 -13.62 1.92 -8.47
N ALA A 77 -14.89 2.31 -8.67
CA ALA A 77 -15.90 1.41 -9.20
C ALA A 77 -15.43 0.80 -10.52
N GLU A 78 -15.04 1.63 -11.49
CA GLU A 78 -14.51 1.22 -12.79
C GLU A 78 -13.28 0.31 -12.66
N ALA A 79 -12.32 0.66 -11.81
CA ALA A 79 -11.12 -0.16 -11.60
C ALA A 79 -11.44 -1.55 -11.02
N PHE A 80 -12.42 -1.66 -10.11
CA PHE A 80 -12.88 -2.96 -9.62
C PHE A 80 -13.74 -3.71 -10.65
N ASP A 81 -14.53 -3.03 -11.47
CA ASP A 81 -15.30 -3.67 -12.55
C ASP A 81 -14.42 -4.26 -13.63
N ALA A 82 -13.22 -3.69 -13.83
CA ALA A 82 -12.27 -4.17 -14.82
C ALA A 82 -11.76 -5.61 -14.55
N PHE A 83 -12.10 -6.21 -13.41
CA PHE A 83 -11.89 -7.63 -13.11
C PHE A 83 -13.04 -8.56 -13.54
N GLN A 84 -14.05 -8.07 -14.27
CA GLN A 84 -15.26 -8.85 -14.62
C GLN A 84 -14.97 -10.23 -15.25
N HIS A 85 -13.91 -10.35 -16.06
CA HIS A 85 -13.54 -11.62 -16.70
C HIS A 85 -12.74 -12.55 -15.78
N LEU A 86 -12.40 -12.11 -14.57
CA LEU A 86 -11.64 -12.85 -13.56
C LEU A 86 -12.45 -12.97 -12.25
N PRO A 87 -13.59 -13.70 -12.23
CA PRO A 87 -14.44 -13.77 -11.04
C PRO A 87 -13.71 -14.19 -9.76
N ALA A 88 -12.72 -15.08 -9.86
CA ALA A 88 -11.92 -15.53 -8.72
C ALA A 88 -11.18 -14.40 -7.99
N ILE A 89 -10.79 -13.32 -8.68
CA ILE A 89 -10.06 -12.19 -8.08
C ILE A 89 -10.91 -11.50 -7.01
N TYR A 90 -12.24 -11.43 -7.20
CA TYR A 90 -13.15 -10.84 -6.23
C TYR A 90 -13.15 -11.57 -4.88
N SER A 91 -12.73 -12.84 -4.80
CA SER A 91 -12.63 -13.55 -3.51
C SER A 91 -11.68 -12.89 -2.50
N GLY A 92 -10.78 -12.01 -2.95
CA GLY A 92 -9.93 -11.19 -2.09
C GLY A 92 -10.56 -9.86 -1.65
N LEU A 93 -11.76 -9.52 -2.11
CA LEU A 93 -12.41 -8.23 -1.81
C LEU A 93 -12.74 -8.12 -0.32
N ARG A 94 -12.49 -6.94 0.27
CA ARG A 94 -12.82 -6.63 1.66
C ARG A 94 -13.57 -5.31 1.77
N LEU A 95 -14.91 -5.36 1.78
CA LEU A 95 -15.75 -4.18 1.96
C LEU A 95 -15.44 -3.46 3.27
N SER A 96 -15.02 -4.21 4.29
CA SER A 96 -14.58 -3.67 5.58
C SER A 96 -13.37 -2.73 5.51
N ALA A 97 -12.57 -2.77 4.44
CA ALA A 97 -11.40 -1.92 4.25
C ALA A 97 -11.66 -0.70 3.35
N VAL A 98 -12.79 -0.65 2.63
CA VAL A 98 -13.18 0.49 1.78
C VAL A 98 -13.27 1.80 2.58
N ASN A 99 -13.71 1.72 3.83
CA ASN A 99 -13.78 2.84 4.77
C ASN A 99 -12.40 3.41 5.17
N LYS A 100 -11.31 2.67 4.95
CA LYS A 100 -9.92 3.14 5.13
C LYS A 100 -9.35 3.61 3.81
N MET A 101 -9.66 2.90 2.72
CA MET A 101 -9.16 3.14 1.37
C MET A 101 -9.52 4.55 0.86
N ILE A 102 -10.81 4.89 0.80
CA ILE A 102 -11.27 6.16 0.22
C ILE A 102 -10.82 7.39 1.05
N PRO A 103 -10.98 7.40 2.40
CA PRO A 103 -10.57 8.57 3.19
C PRO A 103 -9.06 8.81 3.27
N MET A 104 -8.24 7.89 2.76
CA MET A 104 -6.78 8.04 2.74
C MET A 104 -6.32 9.08 1.72
N ARG A 105 -7.12 9.39 0.70
CA ARG A 105 -6.81 10.40 -0.34
C ARG A 105 -5.51 10.09 -1.11
N CYS A 106 -5.30 8.82 -1.43
CA CYS A 106 -4.18 8.32 -2.24
C CYS A 106 -4.66 7.64 -3.53
N ASP A 107 -5.76 8.14 -4.10
CA ASP A 107 -6.52 7.49 -5.16
C ASP A 107 -5.64 7.04 -6.33
N GLU A 108 -4.70 7.87 -6.78
CA GLU A 108 -3.82 7.57 -7.90
C GLU A 108 -2.94 6.34 -7.66
N LYS A 109 -2.42 6.16 -6.44
CA LYS A 109 -1.55 5.02 -6.09
C LYS A 109 -2.37 3.75 -5.88
N LEU A 110 -3.56 3.89 -5.31
CA LEU A 110 -4.47 2.76 -5.14
C LEU A 110 -4.99 2.23 -6.47
N LEU A 111 -5.39 3.13 -7.38
CA LEU A 111 -5.80 2.79 -8.74
C LEU A 111 -4.64 2.16 -9.53
N ARG A 112 -3.39 2.63 -9.32
CA ARG A 112 -2.20 2.01 -9.92
C ARG A 112 -2.04 0.54 -9.50
N TYR A 113 -2.24 0.22 -8.22
CA TYR A 113 -2.18 -1.16 -7.76
C TYR A 113 -3.31 -2.01 -8.36
N LEU A 114 -4.56 -1.51 -8.37
CA LEU A 114 -5.65 -2.24 -9.03
C LEU A 114 -5.35 -2.52 -10.52
N GLU A 115 -4.77 -1.53 -11.22
CA GLU A 115 -4.33 -1.70 -12.60
C GLU A 115 -3.17 -2.69 -12.74
N HIS A 116 -2.24 -2.74 -11.77
CA HIS A 116 -1.18 -3.75 -11.75
C HIS A 116 -1.74 -5.17 -11.62
N ILE A 117 -2.72 -5.38 -10.73
CA ILE A 117 -3.43 -6.67 -10.61
C ILE A 117 -4.04 -7.04 -11.96
N ARG A 118 -4.74 -6.10 -12.60
CA ARG A 118 -5.42 -6.33 -13.88
C ARG A 118 -4.42 -6.73 -14.96
N LYS A 119 -3.39 -5.91 -15.19
CA LYS A 119 -2.38 -6.15 -16.23
C LYS A 119 -1.68 -7.49 -16.05
N PHE A 120 -1.33 -7.85 -14.81
CA PHE A 120 -0.70 -9.13 -14.51
C PHE A 120 -1.56 -10.30 -14.99
N TRP A 121 -2.82 -10.36 -14.56
CA TRP A 121 -3.68 -11.50 -14.88
C TRP A 121 -4.08 -11.52 -16.35
N TYR A 122 -4.31 -10.35 -16.97
CA TYR A 122 -4.57 -10.27 -18.40
C TYR A 122 -3.39 -10.80 -19.22
N TYR A 123 -2.16 -10.43 -18.86
CA TYR A 123 -0.96 -10.94 -19.51
C TYR A 123 -0.83 -12.47 -19.34
N VAL A 124 -0.98 -12.96 -18.10
CA VAL A 124 -0.90 -14.40 -17.79
C VAL A 124 -1.82 -15.24 -18.68
N PHE A 125 -3.04 -14.76 -18.94
CA PHE A 125 -4.03 -15.43 -19.78
C PHE A 125 -4.03 -15.00 -21.26
N ASP A 126 -3.04 -14.24 -21.73
CA ASP A 126 -2.96 -13.76 -23.12
C ASP A 126 -4.11 -12.84 -23.58
N ASN A 127 -4.76 -12.13 -22.66
CA ASN A 127 -6.00 -11.42 -22.92
C ASN A 127 -7.16 -12.34 -23.39
N ASN A 128 -7.05 -13.67 -23.20
CA ASN A 128 -8.17 -14.59 -23.47
C ASN A 128 -9.16 -14.56 -22.31
N GLU A 129 -10.26 -13.84 -22.51
CA GLU A 129 -11.33 -13.67 -21.51
C GLU A 129 -12.03 -14.98 -21.12
N GLN A 130 -12.12 -15.97 -22.02
CA GLN A 130 -12.71 -17.27 -21.70
C GLN A 130 -11.84 -18.02 -20.70
N ASP A 131 -10.52 -18.02 -20.94
CA ASP A 131 -9.57 -18.63 -20.01
C ASP A 131 -9.58 -17.93 -18.66
N MET A 132 -9.66 -16.60 -18.63
CA MET A 132 -9.73 -15.84 -17.38
C MET A 132 -10.91 -16.27 -16.50
N GLN A 133 -12.06 -16.60 -17.11
CA GLN A 133 -13.24 -17.08 -16.39
C GLN A 133 -13.02 -18.47 -15.74
N HIS A 134 -12.06 -19.24 -16.24
CA HIS A 134 -11.70 -20.56 -15.72
C HIS A 134 -10.66 -20.52 -14.61
N LEU A 135 -10.11 -19.34 -14.25
CA LEU A 135 -9.32 -19.20 -13.03
C LEU A 135 -10.23 -19.46 -11.82
N ASP A 136 -9.97 -20.53 -11.09
CA ASP A 136 -10.69 -20.86 -9.86
C ASP A 136 -10.04 -20.23 -8.61
N VAL A 137 -10.85 -20.08 -7.56
CA VAL A 137 -10.41 -19.46 -6.30
C VAL A 137 -9.34 -20.29 -5.60
N ALA A 138 -9.37 -21.63 -5.69
CA ALA A 138 -8.38 -22.47 -5.00
C ALA A 138 -6.98 -22.29 -5.63
N SER A 139 -6.91 -22.27 -6.96
CA SER A 139 -5.69 -21.95 -7.70
C SER A 139 -5.17 -20.55 -7.36
N LEU A 140 -6.04 -19.54 -7.36
CA LEU A 140 -5.66 -18.16 -7.00
C LEU A 140 -5.08 -18.09 -5.59
N ARG A 141 -5.70 -18.74 -4.60
CA ARG A 141 -5.26 -18.74 -3.20
C ARG A 141 -3.87 -19.34 -3.00
N VAL A 142 -3.51 -20.31 -3.83
CA VAL A 142 -2.18 -20.94 -3.79
C VAL A 142 -1.12 -20.05 -4.44
N LEU A 143 -1.51 -19.35 -5.51
CA LEU A 143 -0.60 -18.52 -6.31
C LEU A 143 -0.40 -17.12 -5.74
N GLU A 144 -1.42 -16.51 -5.13
CA GLU A 144 -1.33 -15.14 -4.62
C GLU A 144 -0.18 -14.98 -3.62
N LEU A 145 0.51 -13.84 -3.71
CA LEU A 145 1.65 -13.50 -2.84
C LEU A 145 2.87 -14.46 -2.96
N LYS A 146 2.95 -15.23 -4.04
CA LYS A 146 4.12 -16.04 -4.42
C LYS A 146 4.98 -15.32 -5.46
N ALA A 147 6.25 -15.68 -5.57
CA ALA A 147 7.15 -15.20 -6.61
C ALA A 147 7.99 -16.34 -7.20
N PRO A 148 7.38 -17.29 -7.92
CA PRO A 148 8.12 -18.39 -8.55
C PRO A 148 9.15 -17.92 -9.60
N GLY A 149 9.01 -16.72 -10.16
CA GLY A 149 10.02 -16.12 -11.03
C GLY A 149 11.32 -15.73 -10.32
N ALA A 150 11.19 -15.30 -9.07
CA ALA A 150 12.29 -14.83 -8.24
C ALA A 150 12.89 -15.92 -7.33
N CYS A 151 12.10 -16.93 -6.95
CA CYS A 151 12.46 -17.97 -5.98
C CYS A 151 12.31 -19.37 -6.57
N GLU A 152 13.45 -20.03 -6.85
CA GLU A 152 13.48 -21.36 -7.50
C GLU A 152 12.88 -22.46 -6.63
N ALA A 153 13.13 -22.44 -5.31
CA ALA A 153 12.56 -23.41 -4.39
C ALA A 153 11.01 -23.32 -4.35
N GLU A 154 10.47 -22.10 -4.37
CA GLU A 154 9.02 -21.88 -4.43
C GLU A 154 8.45 -22.29 -5.80
N ALA A 155 9.18 -22.01 -6.88
CA ALA A 155 8.81 -22.44 -8.23
C ALA A 155 8.71 -23.96 -8.35
N GLN A 156 9.68 -24.71 -7.81
CA GLN A 156 9.69 -26.17 -7.87
C GLN A 156 8.48 -26.79 -7.15
N VAL A 157 8.14 -26.28 -5.97
CA VAL A 157 6.99 -26.76 -5.18
C VAL A 157 5.66 -26.45 -5.88
N LEU A 158 5.53 -25.27 -6.47
CA LEU A 158 4.31 -24.88 -7.18
C LEU A 158 4.17 -25.60 -8.52
N TYR A 159 5.29 -25.80 -9.24
CA TYR A 159 5.27 -26.42 -10.56
C TYR A 159 4.77 -27.86 -10.52
N SER A 160 5.15 -28.65 -9.51
CA SER A 160 4.65 -30.03 -9.36
C SER A 160 3.12 -30.08 -9.22
N ARG A 161 2.53 -29.10 -8.53
CA ARG A 161 1.07 -28.96 -8.33
C ARG A 161 0.36 -28.44 -9.58
N VAL A 162 1.04 -27.65 -10.40
CA VAL A 162 0.55 -27.29 -11.74
C VAL A 162 0.57 -28.50 -12.67
N CYS A 163 1.63 -29.31 -12.64
CA CYS A 163 1.72 -30.54 -13.45
C CYS A 163 0.66 -31.57 -13.09
N SER A 164 0.33 -31.73 -11.80
CA SER A 164 -0.73 -32.64 -11.36
C SER A 164 -2.14 -32.14 -11.66
N GLY A 165 -2.30 -30.87 -12.07
CA GLY A 165 -3.61 -30.23 -12.27
C GLY A 165 -4.31 -29.83 -10.98
N GLU A 166 -3.62 -29.86 -9.84
CA GLU A 166 -4.13 -29.33 -8.57
C GLU A 166 -4.29 -27.81 -8.64
N ILE A 167 -3.35 -27.14 -9.31
CA ILE A 167 -3.41 -25.71 -9.65
C ILE A 167 -3.77 -25.60 -11.13
N LEU A 168 -4.71 -24.70 -11.45
CA LEU A 168 -5.22 -24.44 -12.80
C LEU A 168 -5.87 -25.69 -13.42
N GLY A 169 -6.63 -26.44 -12.61
CA GLY A 169 -7.21 -27.74 -12.99
C GLY A 169 -8.21 -27.67 -14.14
N ALA A 170 -8.80 -26.51 -14.41
CA ALA A 170 -9.72 -26.30 -15.53
C ALA A 170 -9.05 -26.33 -16.92
N PHE A 171 -7.71 -26.24 -16.98
CA PHE A 171 -6.95 -26.18 -18.23
C PHE A 171 -6.27 -27.52 -18.52
N ASP A 172 -6.00 -27.81 -19.79
CA ASP A 172 -5.14 -28.94 -20.16
C ASP A 172 -3.65 -28.70 -19.77
N ASN A 173 -2.82 -29.73 -19.93
CA ASN A 173 -1.40 -29.68 -19.58
C ASN A 173 -0.62 -28.60 -20.34
N GLU A 174 -0.89 -28.42 -21.64
CA GLU A 174 -0.15 -27.48 -22.48
C GLU A 174 -0.48 -26.03 -22.10
N ARG A 175 -1.77 -25.75 -21.89
CA ARG A 175 -2.24 -24.43 -21.46
C ARG A 175 -1.77 -24.11 -20.05
N ARG A 176 -1.81 -25.06 -19.12
CA ARG A 176 -1.22 -24.91 -17.77
C ARG A 176 0.26 -24.52 -17.83
N GLN A 177 1.06 -25.20 -18.65
CA GLN A 177 2.48 -24.87 -18.79
C GLN A 177 2.72 -23.47 -19.38
N THR A 178 1.85 -23.03 -20.29
CA THR A 178 1.92 -21.68 -20.88
C THR A 178 1.60 -20.61 -19.84
N ILE A 179 0.50 -20.79 -19.10
CA ILE A 179 0.12 -19.91 -17.99
C ILE A 179 1.24 -19.85 -16.93
N TRP A 180 1.78 -21.00 -16.55
CA TRP A 180 2.87 -21.10 -15.57
C TRP A 180 4.12 -20.33 -15.98
N ARG A 181 4.56 -20.45 -17.25
CA ARG A 181 5.72 -19.71 -17.77
C ARG A 181 5.52 -18.20 -17.67
N ARG A 182 4.31 -17.70 -17.94
CA ARG A 182 3.99 -16.27 -17.81
C ARG A 182 3.95 -15.81 -16.36
N ILE A 183 3.37 -16.61 -15.45
CA ILE A 183 3.43 -16.33 -14.01
C ILE A 183 4.89 -16.23 -13.55
N CYS A 184 5.76 -17.16 -13.96
CA CYS A 184 7.18 -17.10 -13.62
C CYS A 184 7.87 -15.87 -14.23
N SER A 185 7.54 -15.49 -15.46
CA SER A 185 8.11 -14.30 -16.10
C SER A 185 7.73 -13.01 -15.37
N GLU A 186 6.46 -12.85 -15.01
CA GLU A 186 5.98 -11.63 -14.36
C GLU A 186 6.43 -11.52 -12.90
N THR A 187 6.71 -12.65 -12.24
CA THR A 187 7.08 -12.67 -10.82
C THR A 187 8.58 -12.66 -10.55
N VAL A 188 9.39 -12.24 -11.54
CA VAL A 188 10.84 -12.03 -11.35
C VAL A 188 11.13 -10.84 -10.42
N HIS A 189 10.25 -9.82 -10.44
CA HIS A 189 10.44 -8.57 -9.68
C HIS A 189 9.27 -8.20 -8.77
N CYS A 190 8.21 -9.01 -8.75
CA CYS A 190 7.08 -8.83 -7.86
C CYS A 190 6.45 -10.17 -7.44
N LEU A 191 5.60 -10.11 -6.43
CA LEU A 191 4.71 -11.19 -6.04
C LEU A 191 3.51 -11.24 -6.99
N VAL A 192 2.88 -12.41 -7.14
CA VAL A 192 1.58 -12.56 -7.80
C VAL A 192 0.57 -11.63 -7.12
N PRO A 193 0.07 -10.61 -7.83
CA PRO A 193 -0.79 -9.59 -7.24
C PRO A 193 -2.24 -10.10 -7.13
N SER A 194 -2.91 -9.76 -6.04
CA SER A 194 -4.32 -10.10 -5.81
C SER A 194 -5.01 -9.04 -4.96
N LEU A 195 -6.34 -9.08 -4.89
CA LEU A 195 -7.08 -8.21 -3.97
C LEU A 195 -6.74 -8.50 -2.50
N THR A 196 -6.43 -9.75 -2.15
CA THR A 196 -5.97 -10.11 -0.80
C THR A 196 -4.70 -9.33 -0.44
N GLY A 197 -3.71 -9.30 -1.35
CA GLY A 197 -2.48 -8.52 -1.18
C GLY A 197 -2.77 -7.03 -1.07
N PHE A 198 -3.53 -6.48 -2.03
CA PHE A 198 -3.93 -5.07 -2.03
C PHE A 198 -4.53 -4.62 -0.70
N PHE A 199 -5.56 -5.32 -0.19
CA PHE A 199 -6.21 -4.93 1.06
C PHE A 199 -5.34 -5.17 2.31
N SER A 200 -4.39 -6.11 2.25
CA SER A 200 -3.40 -6.30 3.30
C SER A 200 -2.44 -5.10 3.35
N ASP A 201 -1.86 -4.76 2.20
CA ASP A 201 -0.90 -3.67 2.03
C ASP A 201 -1.48 -2.30 2.35
N LEU A 202 -2.80 -2.09 2.14
CA LEU A 202 -3.49 -0.86 2.55
C LEU A 202 -3.25 -0.50 4.02
N THR A 203 -3.07 -1.48 4.90
CA THR A 203 -2.87 -1.22 6.33
C THR A 203 -1.52 -0.53 6.57
N HIS A 204 -0.47 -1.00 5.91
CA HIS A 204 0.86 -0.41 5.99
C HIS A 204 0.93 0.89 5.19
N PHE A 205 0.44 0.87 3.94
CA PHE A 205 0.41 2.04 3.07
C PHE A 205 -0.31 3.22 3.72
N LYS A 206 -1.37 2.96 4.49
CA LYS A 206 -2.06 4.00 5.26
C LYS A 206 -1.17 4.66 6.32
N LEU A 207 -0.34 3.91 7.03
CA LEU A 207 0.56 4.48 8.03
C LEU A 207 1.58 5.40 7.36
N VAL A 208 2.12 4.96 6.23
CA VAL A 208 3.05 5.75 5.42
C VAL A 208 2.38 7.01 4.87
N ALA A 209 1.18 6.87 4.28
CA ALA A 209 0.39 7.96 3.75
C ALA A 209 0.01 9.00 4.80
N ASP A 210 -0.30 8.55 6.03
CA ASP A 210 -0.65 9.47 7.12
C ASP A 210 0.53 10.43 7.42
N SER A 211 1.80 10.03 7.24
CA SER A 211 2.97 10.91 7.42
C SER A 211 2.89 12.19 6.59
N PHE A 212 2.28 12.16 5.40
CA PHE A 212 2.14 13.33 4.52
C PHE A 212 1.25 14.43 5.10
N LYS A 213 0.44 14.14 6.13
CA LYS A 213 -0.36 15.15 6.84
C LYS A 213 0.51 16.17 7.57
N TRP A 214 1.78 15.85 7.84
CA TRP A 214 2.76 16.80 8.35
C TRP A 214 3.21 17.81 7.29
N LEU A 215 3.18 17.45 6.01
CA LEU A 215 3.66 18.29 4.92
C LEU A 215 2.55 19.03 4.18
N VAL A 216 1.34 18.48 4.13
CA VAL A 216 0.24 19.07 3.35
C VAL A 216 -1.10 18.95 4.06
N ARG A 217 -1.96 19.95 3.85
CA ARG A 217 -3.40 19.88 4.18
C ARG A 217 -4.16 19.44 2.93
N VAL A 218 -4.85 18.32 3.03
CA VAL A 218 -5.72 17.79 1.97
C VAL A 218 -7.16 18.14 2.31
N SER A 219 -7.87 18.80 1.41
CA SER A 219 -9.24 19.26 1.62
C SER A 219 -10.18 18.77 0.51
N GLY A 220 -11.49 18.77 0.78
CA GLY A 220 -12.49 18.39 -0.22
C GLY A 220 -12.22 17.03 -0.86
N GLU A 221 -12.14 17.01 -2.18
CA GLU A 221 -11.85 15.84 -3.03
C GLU A 221 -10.39 15.73 -3.48
N GLU A 222 -9.50 16.60 -2.97
CA GLU A 222 -8.09 16.57 -3.31
C GLU A 222 -7.41 15.27 -2.83
N THR A 223 -6.34 14.89 -3.53
CA THR A 223 -5.47 13.78 -3.16
C THR A 223 -4.13 14.31 -2.67
N ILE A 224 -3.39 13.48 -1.93
CA ILE A 224 -2.00 13.81 -1.56
C ILE A 224 -1.17 14.12 -2.81
N GLN A 225 -1.37 13.38 -3.89
CA GLN A 225 -0.65 13.63 -5.14
C GLN A 225 -1.06 14.95 -5.79
N SER A 226 -2.36 15.28 -5.85
CA SER A 226 -2.82 16.52 -6.48
C SER A 226 -2.30 17.76 -5.76
N VAL A 227 -2.33 17.76 -4.41
CA VAL A 227 -1.83 18.86 -3.58
C VAL A 227 -0.31 19.00 -3.72
N LEU A 228 0.43 17.89 -3.67
CA LEU A 228 1.88 17.96 -3.87
C LEU A 228 2.25 18.41 -5.28
N LYS A 229 1.50 17.98 -6.30
CA LYS A 229 1.72 18.37 -7.69
C LYS A 229 1.48 19.86 -7.91
N SER A 230 0.42 20.42 -7.34
CA SER A 230 0.15 21.87 -7.44
C SER A 230 1.21 22.71 -6.72
N SER A 231 1.84 22.15 -5.68
CA SER A 231 2.89 22.81 -4.92
C SER A 231 4.33 22.65 -5.46
N TYR A 232 4.51 21.90 -6.55
CA TYR A 232 5.84 21.54 -7.04
C TYR A 232 6.41 22.61 -7.99
N THR A 233 7.58 23.17 -7.66
CA THR A 233 8.17 24.30 -8.40
C THR A 233 9.43 23.96 -9.19
N ASN A 234 9.90 22.71 -9.16
CA ASN A 234 11.18 22.30 -9.73
C ASN A 234 11.02 21.62 -11.12
N ALA A 235 10.09 22.10 -11.94
CA ALA A 235 9.74 21.47 -13.22
C ALA A 235 10.74 21.75 -14.36
N ASP A 236 11.55 22.81 -14.26
CA ASP A 236 12.29 23.35 -15.42
C ASP A 236 13.83 23.26 -15.34
N THR A 237 14.39 22.51 -14.38
CA THR A 237 15.86 22.45 -14.20
C THR A 237 16.55 21.41 -15.07
N GLY A 238 15.80 20.53 -15.76
CA GLY A 238 16.36 19.40 -16.52
C GLY A 238 17.04 18.33 -15.66
N LEU A 239 16.99 18.47 -14.34
CA LEU A 239 17.62 17.60 -13.35
C LEU A 239 16.57 17.08 -12.36
N CYS A 240 16.73 15.83 -11.94
CA CYS A 240 15.97 15.24 -10.85
C CYS A 240 16.89 15.07 -9.63
N LEU A 241 16.38 15.43 -8.45
CA LEU A 241 17.05 15.15 -7.20
C LEU A 241 16.57 13.80 -6.67
N VAL A 242 17.52 12.92 -6.32
CA VAL A 242 17.25 11.60 -5.76
C VAL A 242 18.05 11.42 -4.49
N GLN A 243 17.37 11.10 -3.39
CA GLN A 243 18.02 10.67 -2.16
C GLN A 243 18.54 9.23 -2.35
N VAL A 244 19.83 9.02 -2.10
CA VAL A 244 20.52 7.74 -2.33
C VAL A 244 21.06 7.10 -1.04
N SER A 245 21.12 7.87 0.04
CA SER A 245 21.38 7.44 1.43
C SER A 245 20.70 8.43 2.37
N ASP A 246 20.74 8.19 3.67
CA ASP A 246 20.18 9.11 4.67
C ASP A 246 20.84 10.50 4.59
N SER A 247 22.15 10.54 4.33
CA SER A 247 22.98 11.74 4.29
C SER A 247 23.14 12.38 2.89
N SER A 248 22.84 11.65 1.80
CA SER A 248 23.21 12.06 0.43
C SER A 248 22.04 12.17 -0.53
N ILE A 249 22.01 13.28 -1.28
CA ILE A 249 21.14 13.53 -2.43
C ILE A 249 22.02 13.71 -3.68
N LYS A 250 21.66 13.04 -4.77
CA LYS A 250 22.32 13.16 -6.07
C LYS A 250 21.40 13.85 -7.07
N SER A 251 21.98 14.70 -7.92
CA SER A 251 21.32 15.24 -9.10
C SER A 251 21.56 14.31 -10.29
N ILE A 252 20.50 13.86 -10.94
CA ILE A 252 20.56 13.04 -12.16
C ILE A 252 19.87 13.77 -13.31
N PRO A 253 20.30 13.60 -14.56
CA PRO A 253 19.57 14.13 -15.71
C PRO A 253 18.15 13.55 -15.75
N ALA A 254 17.14 14.41 -15.93
CA ALA A 254 15.73 13.97 -15.95
C ALA A 254 15.46 12.97 -17.10
N GLY A 255 16.16 13.11 -18.24
CA GLY A 255 15.98 12.23 -19.39
C GLY A 255 14.52 12.19 -19.86
N ARG A 256 13.91 11.00 -19.85
CA ARG A 256 12.47 10.81 -20.12
C ARG A 256 11.61 10.74 -18.84
N ALA A 257 12.22 10.77 -17.67
CA ALA A 257 11.50 10.66 -16.40
C ALA A 257 10.85 12.00 -16.04
N ASP A 258 9.62 11.93 -15.50
CA ASP A 258 8.93 13.10 -14.95
C ASP A 258 9.62 13.53 -13.64
N PRO A 259 10.21 14.75 -13.55
CA PRO A 259 10.86 15.23 -12.33
C PRO A 259 9.95 15.21 -11.10
N PHE A 260 8.66 15.51 -11.29
CA PHE A 260 7.69 15.43 -10.22
C PHE A 260 7.55 13.98 -9.71
N ASP A 261 7.45 13.00 -10.60
CA ASP A 261 7.28 11.60 -10.22
C ASP A 261 8.50 11.06 -9.45
N ILE A 262 9.72 11.45 -9.86
CA ILE A 262 10.96 11.08 -9.15
C ILE A 262 11.03 11.75 -7.77
N ALA A 263 10.74 13.04 -7.67
CA ALA A 263 10.67 13.76 -6.40
C ALA A 263 9.61 13.17 -5.48
N TYR A 264 8.42 12.88 -6.01
CA TYR A 264 7.30 12.29 -5.29
C TYR A 264 7.66 10.92 -4.74
N ARG A 265 8.23 10.03 -5.57
CA ARG A 265 8.70 8.70 -5.13
C ARG A 265 9.80 8.79 -4.08
N THR A 266 10.73 9.73 -4.22
CA THR A 266 11.80 9.95 -3.23
C THR A 266 11.21 10.31 -1.87
N LEU A 267 10.20 11.20 -1.86
CA LEU A 267 9.52 11.61 -0.65
C LEU A 267 8.70 10.47 -0.02
N TRP A 268 8.03 9.64 -0.84
CA TRP A 268 7.35 8.43 -0.35
C TRP A 268 8.31 7.42 0.25
N LEU A 269 9.49 7.21 -0.35
CA LEU A 269 10.47 6.29 0.20
C LEU A 269 11.03 6.78 1.54
N PHE A 270 11.22 8.10 1.72
CA PHE A 270 11.50 8.65 3.04
C PHE A 270 10.40 8.29 4.05
N ALA A 271 9.14 8.51 3.69
CA ALA A 271 8.01 8.16 4.56
C ALA A 271 7.95 6.64 4.84
N TYR A 272 8.26 5.78 3.87
CA TYR A 272 8.32 4.34 4.08
C TYR A 272 9.38 3.97 5.12
N ARG A 273 10.55 4.63 5.14
CA ARG A 273 11.61 4.37 6.12
C ARG A 273 11.22 4.82 7.53
N GLU A 274 10.62 6.01 7.63
CA GLU A 274 10.51 6.74 8.90
C GLU A 274 9.07 6.93 9.43
N TYR A 275 8.05 6.27 8.85
CA TYR A 275 6.65 6.45 9.30
C TYR A 275 6.41 6.12 10.79
N GLU A 276 7.21 5.22 11.37
CA GLU A 276 7.10 4.88 12.79
C GLU A 276 7.50 6.04 13.71
N GLU A 277 8.40 6.90 13.23
CA GLU A 277 8.87 8.12 13.90
C GLU A 277 7.99 9.34 13.62
N MET A 278 7.05 9.25 12.66
CA MET A 278 6.15 10.34 12.26
C MET A 278 4.65 10.08 12.55
N PRO A 279 4.25 9.55 13.72
CA PRO A 279 2.84 9.32 14.02
C PRO A 279 2.03 10.61 13.98
N VAL A 280 0.97 10.64 13.17
CA VAL A 280 0.00 11.74 13.21
C VAL A 280 -0.89 11.59 14.44
N GLU A 281 -0.90 12.61 15.29
CA GLU A 281 -1.78 12.63 16.46
C GLU A 281 -3.24 12.48 16.03
N VAL A 282 -3.84 11.35 16.42
CA VAL A 282 -5.29 11.19 16.37
C VAL A 282 -5.80 11.58 17.75
N LYS A 283 -6.78 12.50 17.81
CA LYS A 283 -7.46 12.94 19.05
C LYS A 283 -7.59 11.77 20.02
N LYS A 284 -7.05 11.93 21.24
CA LYS A 284 -7.01 10.91 22.30
C LYS A 284 -8.34 10.16 22.36
N LYS A 285 -8.32 8.85 22.07
CA LYS A 285 -9.42 7.98 22.49
C LYS A 285 -9.37 7.89 24.01
N VAL A 286 -10.50 8.08 24.66
CA VAL A 286 -10.65 8.18 26.13
C VAL A 286 -10.16 6.92 26.87
N ALA A 287 -9.93 5.80 26.17
CA ALA A 287 -9.45 4.54 26.75
C ALA A 287 -8.44 3.82 25.83
N GLY A 288 -7.27 4.41 25.59
CA GLY A 288 -6.16 3.74 24.91
C GLY A 288 -4.80 4.33 25.32
N PRO A 289 -3.70 3.57 25.19
CA PRO A 289 -2.36 4.11 25.44
C PRO A 289 -2.14 5.35 24.58
N ALA A 290 -1.48 6.36 25.15
CA ALA A 290 -1.07 7.53 24.37
C ALA A 290 -0.26 7.04 23.17
N LYS A 291 -0.66 7.42 21.95
CA LYS A 291 0.18 7.18 20.77
C LYS A 291 1.49 7.94 20.96
N GLY A 292 2.59 7.35 20.49
CA GLY A 292 3.91 7.95 20.56
C GLY A 292 3.92 9.36 19.96
N GLN A 293 4.75 10.23 20.53
CA GLN A 293 4.99 11.57 20.01
C GLN A 293 5.87 11.48 18.77
N ALA A 294 5.64 12.33 17.78
CA ALA A 294 6.47 12.38 16.59
C ALA A 294 7.88 12.90 16.91
N ASN A 295 8.86 12.37 16.18
CA ASN A 295 10.26 12.74 16.31
C ASN A 295 10.50 14.05 15.54
N GLU A 296 10.83 15.12 16.27
CA GLU A 296 10.98 16.46 15.72
C GLU A 296 12.12 16.56 14.70
N GLU A 297 13.20 15.79 14.87
CA GLU A 297 14.32 15.75 13.93
C GLU A 297 13.87 15.14 12.59
N ILE A 298 13.22 13.98 12.64
CA ILE A 298 12.71 13.30 11.43
C ILE A 298 11.67 14.16 10.71
N LEU A 299 10.81 14.89 11.43
CA LEU A 299 9.86 15.82 10.82
C LEU A 299 10.57 16.99 10.13
N PHE A 300 11.61 17.55 10.75
CA PHE A 300 12.44 18.59 10.17
C PHE A 300 13.17 18.10 8.92
N GLU A 301 13.73 16.89 8.95
CA GLU A 301 14.37 16.24 7.80
C GLU A 301 13.37 15.98 6.67
N PHE A 302 12.17 15.50 6.98
CA PHE A 302 11.12 15.23 5.99
C PHE A 302 10.69 16.51 5.26
N ALA A 303 10.47 17.60 6.01
CA ALA A 303 10.14 18.90 5.44
C ALA A 303 11.32 19.51 4.66
N SER A 304 12.55 19.35 5.16
CA SER A 304 13.76 19.80 4.49
C SER A 304 13.98 19.06 3.17
N LEU A 305 13.77 17.74 3.14
CA LEU A 305 13.81 16.95 1.92
C LEU A 305 12.72 17.39 0.95
N ALA A 306 11.47 17.53 1.40
CA ALA A 306 10.36 17.99 0.56
C ALA A 306 10.67 19.35 -0.09
N HIS A 307 11.19 20.31 0.68
CA HIS A 307 11.58 21.62 0.15
C HIS A 307 12.73 21.52 -0.84
N LYS A 308 13.78 20.74 -0.54
CA LYS A 308 14.92 20.51 -1.46
C LYS A 308 14.44 19.91 -2.78
N LEU A 309 13.49 18.97 -2.74
CA LEU A 309 12.93 18.33 -3.92
C LEU A 309 12.06 19.28 -4.76
N GLY A 310 11.53 20.36 -4.18
CA GLY A 310 10.76 21.39 -4.89
C GLY A 310 9.30 21.52 -4.45
N PHE A 311 8.87 20.83 -3.38
CA PHE A 311 7.53 20.97 -2.83
C PHE A 311 7.43 22.20 -1.91
N ARG A 312 6.30 22.92 -1.95
CA ARG A 312 6.09 24.16 -1.18
C ARG A 312 4.74 24.17 -0.47
N SER A 313 4.74 24.29 0.84
CA SER A 313 3.50 24.45 1.61
C SER A 313 3.80 25.20 2.91
N ASP A 314 2.77 25.80 3.50
CA ASP A 314 2.90 26.45 4.82
C ASP A 314 3.41 25.47 5.88
N GLN A 315 3.02 24.19 5.78
CA GLN A 315 3.46 23.16 6.73
C GLN A 315 4.94 22.81 6.53
N ILE A 316 5.39 22.67 5.28
CA ILE A 316 6.80 22.45 4.96
C ILE A 316 7.64 23.62 5.48
N GLU A 317 7.23 24.86 5.19
CA GLU A 317 7.98 26.03 5.66
C GLU A 317 7.94 26.14 7.18
N SER A 318 6.78 25.92 7.83
CA SER A 318 6.69 25.96 9.30
C SER A 318 7.60 24.95 9.98
N LEU A 319 7.69 23.72 9.46
CA LEU A 319 8.57 22.68 10.01
C LEU A 319 10.04 23.05 9.82
N ARG A 320 10.41 23.63 8.67
CA ARG A 320 11.78 24.06 8.37
C ARG A 320 12.25 25.29 9.15
N HIS A 321 11.35 26.20 9.48
CA HIS A 321 11.69 27.36 10.33
C HIS A 321 11.79 26.97 11.81
N GLY A 322 11.27 25.79 12.19
CA GLY A 322 11.51 25.20 13.50
C GLY A 322 12.97 24.81 13.68
N ASP A 323 13.45 24.88 14.92
CA ASP A 323 14.75 24.32 15.33
C ASP A 323 14.46 23.04 16.11
N PRO A 324 14.70 21.84 15.52
CA PRO A 324 14.33 20.58 16.14
C PRO A 324 15.00 20.41 17.51
N ASP A 325 16.26 20.84 17.65
CA ASP A 325 16.98 20.79 18.93
C ASP A 325 16.32 21.66 20.00
N ARG A 326 15.75 22.82 19.62
CA ARG A 326 15.02 23.68 20.56
C ARG A 326 13.70 23.04 20.99
N GLU A 327 12.99 22.38 20.08
CA GLU A 327 11.75 21.67 20.43
C GLU A 327 12.03 20.44 21.31
N ILE A 328 13.07 19.66 21.00
CA ILE A 328 13.55 18.56 21.83
C ILE A 328 13.96 19.07 23.22
N ALA A 329 14.74 20.15 23.28
CA ALA A 329 15.15 20.78 24.54
C ALA A 329 13.95 21.25 25.36
N ARG A 330 12.99 21.94 24.73
CA ARG A 330 11.75 22.39 25.37
C ARG A 330 10.97 21.21 25.93
N ARG A 331 10.77 20.14 25.15
CA ARG A 331 10.07 18.93 25.59
C ARG A 331 10.77 18.27 26.76
N LEU A 332 12.09 18.09 26.68
CA LEU A 332 12.91 17.49 27.74
C LEU A 332 12.72 18.25 29.06
N LEU A 333 12.86 19.58 29.03
CA LEU A 333 12.75 20.44 30.21
C LEU A 333 11.36 20.36 30.86
N LEU A 334 10.30 20.37 30.06
CA LEU A 334 8.91 20.33 30.55
C LEU A 334 8.47 18.92 31.00
N THR A 335 9.05 17.87 30.41
CA THR A 335 8.79 16.47 30.81
C THR A 335 9.53 16.15 32.11
N ALA A 336 10.80 16.55 32.22
CA ALA A 336 11.59 16.34 33.43
C ALA A 336 11.06 17.14 34.62
N ARG A 337 10.50 18.34 34.38
CA ARG A 337 9.90 19.19 35.40
C ARG A 337 8.56 19.73 34.93
N SER A 338 7.49 19.09 35.40
CA SER A 338 6.12 19.46 35.05
C SER A 338 5.84 20.94 35.34
N PRO A 339 5.28 21.69 34.37
CA PRO A 339 4.93 23.10 34.55
C PRO A 339 3.86 23.34 35.62
N ASN A 340 3.15 22.29 36.04
CA ASN A 340 2.17 22.36 37.13
C ASN A 340 2.83 22.46 38.52
N ARG A 341 4.11 22.11 38.65
CA ARG A 341 4.83 22.09 39.95
C ARG A 341 6.12 22.91 39.94
N PHE A 342 6.67 23.19 38.77
CA PHE A 342 7.95 23.87 38.60
C PHE A 342 7.83 24.98 37.55
N ARG A 343 8.57 26.07 37.75
CA ARG A 343 8.70 27.17 36.78
C ARG A 343 10.17 27.46 36.54
N TYR A 344 10.54 27.64 35.28
CA TYR A 344 11.84 28.17 34.89
C TYR A 344 11.78 29.70 34.88
N ASN A 345 12.78 30.37 35.46
CA ASN A 345 12.87 31.84 35.44
C ASN A 345 13.14 32.37 34.03
N ASP A 346 14.00 31.68 33.27
CA ASP A 346 14.26 31.93 31.85
C ASP A 346 14.20 30.59 31.10
N LEU A 347 12.98 30.19 30.73
CA LEU A 347 12.78 28.94 29.99
C LEU A 347 13.51 28.97 28.63
N ASP A 348 13.51 30.10 27.94
CA ASP A 348 14.15 30.24 26.63
C ASP A 348 15.67 30.18 26.72
N GLY A 349 16.26 30.71 27.79
CA GLY A 349 17.66 30.53 28.13
C GLY A 349 18.02 29.07 28.35
N CYS A 350 17.23 28.35 29.15
CA CYS A 350 17.42 26.91 29.37
C CYS A 350 17.30 26.11 28.06
N ILE A 351 16.31 26.42 27.22
CA ILE A 351 16.13 25.80 25.90
C ILE A 351 17.36 26.03 25.04
N ARG A 352 17.88 27.26 24.96
CA ARG A 352 19.10 27.58 24.20
C ARG A 352 20.30 26.77 24.66
N GLN A 353 20.51 26.64 25.98
CA GLN A 353 21.63 25.90 26.54
C GLN A 353 21.56 24.42 26.19
N VAL A 354 20.40 23.78 26.40
CA VAL A 354 20.21 22.35 26.09
C VAL A 354 20.33 22.11 24.59
N ALA A 355 19.70 22.94 23.74
CA ALA A 355 19.84 22.83 22.29
C ALA A 355 21.31 22.99 21.84
N GLY A 356 22.07 23.89 22.47
CA GLY A 356 23.50 24.05 22.22
C GLY A 356 24.32 22.80 22.56
N LEU A 357 23.93 22.05 23.61
CA LEU A 357 24.55 20.77 23.94
C LEU A 357 24.25 19.71 22.89
N ILE A 358 23.00 19.62 22.41
CA ILE A 358 22.63 18.66 21.36
C ILE A 358 23.44 18.92 20.09
N LYS A 359 23.54 20.19 19.67
CA LYS A 359 24.34 20.62 18.50
C LYS A 359 25.83 20.33 18.58
N SER A 360 26.35 20.05 19.78
CA SER A 360 27.77 19.70 19.95
C SER A 360 28.09 18.25 19.57
N ALA A 361 27.08 17.42 19.29
CA ALA A 361 27.26 16.05 18.84
C ALA A 361 27.96 15.99 17.47
N GLN A 362 28.85 15.01 17.30
CA GLN A 362 29.54 14.77 16.03
C GLN A 362 28.89 13.61 15.29
N ALA A 363 28.73 13.76 13.97
CA ALA A 363 28.22 12.71 13.13
C ALA A 363 29.18 11.50 13.13
N ILE A 364 28.63 10.32 13.31
CA ILE A 364 29.34 9.05 13.09
C ILE A 364 29.28 8.77 11.58
N SER A 365 30.36 8.23 11.01
CA SER A 365 30.41 7.94 9.57
C SER A 365 29.38 6.87 9.21
N ASP A 366 28.77 6.98 8.02
CA ASP A 366 27.86 5.98 7.47
C ASP A 366 28.54 4.59 7.49
N GLY A 367 28.12 3.70 8.41
CA GLY A 367 28.59 2.32 8.52
C GLY A 367 29.16 1.86 9.87
N GLU A 368 29.37 2.74 10.85
CA GLU A 368 30.01 2.36 12.14
C GLU A 368 29.02 1.97 13.27
N GLY A 369 27.71 1.93 12.99
CA GLY A 369 26.68 1.90 14.06
C GLY A 369 25.69 0.72 14.07
N MET A 370 25.76 -0.23 13.13
CA MET A 370 24.88 -1.40 13.15
C MET A 370 25.69 -2.67 13.29
N ASP A 371 25.68 -3.26 14.50
CA ASP A 371 26.00 -4.68 14.69
C ASP A 371 25.04 -5.49 13.78
N GLU A 372 25.54 -5.92 12.61
CA GLU A 372 24.83 -6.88 11.74
C GLU A 372 24.64 -8.26 12.43
N ASP A 373 25.25 -8.47 13.60
CA ASP A 373 25.29 -9.75 14.31
C ASP A 373 24.15 -9.99 15.33
N ARG A 374 23.17 -9.08 15.48
CA ARG A 374 22.08 -9.24 16.47
C ARG A 374 20.68 -9.46 15.89
N TRP A 375 20.56 -9.87 14.63
CA TRP A 375 19.26 -10.12 14.04
C TRP A 375 18.84 -11.57 14.33
N ILE A 376 17.95 -11.72 15.32
CA ILE A 376 17.29 -13.00 15.60
C ILE A 376 16.45 -13.35 14.38
N ASP A 377 16.71 -14.52 13.77
CA ASP A 377 15.87 -15.10 12.72
C ASP A 377 14.50 -15.47 13.33
N ASP A 378 13.51 -14.59 13.15
CA ASP A 378 12.14 -14.74 13.65
C ASP A 378 11.20 -15.32 12.57
N GLY A 379 11.77 -16.16 11.70
CA GLY A 379 11.04 -16.91 10.68
C GLY A 379 10.69 -16.13 9.42
N LYS A 380 9.80 -16.70 8.60
CA LYS A 380 9.50 -16.18 7.26
C LYS A 380 8.94 -14.75 7.30
N PRO A 381 9.34 -13.87 6.37
CA PRO A 381 8.81 -12.51 6.29
C PRO A 381 7.33 -12.51 5.91
N GLU A 382 6.61 -11.51 6.39
CA GLU A 382 5.23 -11.27 5.99
C GLU A 382 5.16 -10.91 4.51
N ARG A 383 4.33 -11.62 3.73
CA ARG A 383 4.26 -11.47 2.26
C ARG A 383 3.42 -10.27 1.80
N SER A 384 2.71 -9.63 2.72
CA SER A 384 1.89 -8.44 2.49
C SER A 384 1.58 -7.75 3.81
N GLY A 385 1.16 -6.49 3.78
CA GLY A 385 0.78 -5.71 4.94
C GLY A 385 1.98 -5.04 5.61
N LYS A 386 1.90 -4.87 6.93
CA LYS A 386 2.96 -4.21 7.70
C LYS A 386 4.14 -5.19 7.86
N PRO A 387 5.36 -4.81 7.47
CA PRO A 387 6.53 -5.65 7.73
C PRO A 387 6.72 -5.86 9.23
N LYS A 388 7.38 -6.97 9.60
CA LYS A 388 7.80 -7.18 10.99
C LYS A 388 8.78 -6.05 11.39
N PRO A 389 8.81 -5.62 12.66
CA PRO A 389 9.67 -4.51 13.07
C PRO A 389 11.15 -4.71 12.74
N HIS A 390 11.68 -5.93 12.88
CA HIS A 390 13.07 -6.23 12.52
C HIS A 390 13.27 -6.22 10.98
N ASP A 391 12.38 -6.83 10.20
CA ASP A 391 12.45 -6.76 8.75
C ASP A 391 12.44 -5.29 8.27
N HIS A 392 11.56 -4.46 8.86
CA HIS A 392 11.51 -3.03 8.59
C HIS A 392 12.82 -2.31 8.91
N LEU A 393 13.37 -2.51 10.12
CA LEU A 393 14.61 -1.88 10.55
C LEU A 393 15.80 -2.28 9.68
N ARG A 394 15.85 -3.55 9.24
CA ARG A 394 16.90 -4.03 8.34
C ARG A 394 16.78 -3.40 6.97
N ASP A 395 15.58 -3.42 6.40
CA ASP A 395 15.36 -3.08 5.00
C ASP A 395 15.29 -1.56 4.77
N LYS A 396 14.95 -0.75 5.78
CA LYS A 396 14.82 0.70 5.62
C LYS A 396 16.10 1.34 5.09
N THR A 397 17.28 0.85 5.48
CA THR A 397 18.59 1.31 5.00
C THR A 397 18.81 1.10 3.50
N LYS A 398 17.94 0.31 2.85
CA LYS A 398 17.97 -0.03 1.42
C LYS A 398 16.76 0.53 0.65
N MET A 399 15.82 1.21 1.31
CA MET A 399 14.63 1.79 0.67
C MET A 399 14.93 3.13 -0.02
N PHE A 400 15.79 3.10 -1.04
CA PHE A 400 16.10 4.24 -1.91
C PHE A 400 15.83 3.89 -3.37
N ILE A 401 15.53 4.88 -4.21
CA ILE A 401 15.15 4.63 -5.62
C ILE A 401 16.25 3.82 -6.33
N ASN A 402 17.51 4.22 -6.19
CA ASN A 402 18.63 3.53 -6.84
C ASN A 402 18.76 2.07 -6.40
N THR A 403 18.47 1.77 -5.13
CA THR A 403 18.58 0.42 -4.59
C THR A 403 17.38 -0.45 -5.00
N LEU A 404 16.15 0.08 -4.92
CA LEU A 404 14.95 -0.66 -5.29
C LEU A 404 14.82 -0.90 -6.81
N HIS A 405 15.39 -0.02 -7.63
CA HIS A 405 15.40 -0.17 -9.09
C HIS A 405 16.66 -0.88 -9.62
N ALA A 406 17.62 -1.20 -8.76
CA ALA A 406 18.78 -1.99 -9.16
C ALA A 406 18.36 -3.40 -9.63
N SER A 407 19.16 -3.99 -10.52
CA SER A 407 18.99 -5.39 -10.92
C SER A 407 19.10 -6.28 -9.69
N SER A 408 18.08 -7.12 -9.48
CA SER A 408 18.11 -8.16 -8.45
C SER A 408 18.47 -9.49 -9.10
N ASN A 409 19.31 -10.26 -8.43
CA ASN A 409 19.50 -11.66 -8.77
C ASN A 409 18.32 -12.50 -8.26
N ARG A 410 18.16 -13.71 -8.81
CA ARG A 410 17.25 -14.70 -8.23
C ARG A 410 17.70 -15.04 -6.81
N GLU A 411 16.75 -15.10 -5.89
CA GLU A 411 16.99 -15.41 -4.49
C GLU A 411 16.65 -16.88 -4.21
N THR A 412 17.36 -17.51 -3.29
CA THR A 412 17.04 -18.87 -2.82
C THR A 412 15.72 -18.90 -2.04
N THR A 413 15.43 -17.81 -1.32
CA THR A 413 14.20 -17.57 -0.58
C THR A 413 13.79 -16.12 -0.77
N VAL A 414 12.49 -15.85 -0.85
CA VAL A 414 11.98 -14.49 -0.96
C VAL A 414 12.29 -13.68 0.31
N SER A 415 13.14 -12.67 0.18
CA SER A 415 13.51 -11.76 1.26
C SER A 415 12.40 -10.74 1.60
N SER A 416 12.45 -10.16 2.79
CA SER A 416 11.56 -9.05 3.16
C SER A 416 11.78 -7.82 2.25
N LEU A 417 13.03 -7.55 1.86
CA LEU A 417 13.36 -6.47 0.94
C LEU A 417 12.73 -6.69 -0.44
N PHE A 418 12.72 -7.93 -0.95
CA PHE A 418 12.00 -8.27 -2.18
C PHE A 418 10.50 -7.98 -2.03
N ILE A 419 9.89 -8.33 -0.91
CA ILE A 419 8.46 -8.12 -0.66
C ILE A 419 8.13 -6.63 -0.60
N GLN A 420 8.94 -5.84 0.11
CA GLN A 420 8.77 -4.39 0.18
C GLN A 420 8.99 -3.73 -1.18
N ARG A 421 9.99 -4.19 -1.96
CA ARG A 421 10.22 -3.79 -3.34
C ARG A 421 8.99 -4.09 -4.21
N SER A 422 8.43 -5.29 -4.10
CA SER A 422 7.20 -5.69 -4.79
C SER A 422 6.02 -4.78 -4.44
N SER A 423 5.79 -4.51 -3.14
CA SER A 423 4.74 -3.59 -2.69
C SER A 423 4.96 -2.18 -3.23
N TYR A 424 6.20 -1.67 -3.22
CA TYR A 424 6.54 -0.39 -3.81
C TYR A 424 6.20 -0.34 -5.31
N PHE A 425 6.58 -1.36 -6.09
CA PHE A 425 6.23 -1.41 -7.52
C PHE A 425 4.73 -1.59 -7.76
N ALA A 426 3.99 -2.23 -6.87
CA ALA A 426 2.55 -2.32 -6.99
C ALA A 426 1.86 -0.94 -6.90
N PHE A 427 2.31 -0.05 -6.00
CA PHE A 427 1.74 1.29 -5.85
C PHE A 427 2.33 2.34 -6.81
N PHE A 428 3.60 2.18 -7.20
CA PHE A 428 4.35 3.21 -7.92
C PHE A 428 4.82 2.75 -9.31
N GLY A 429 4.89 1.46 -9.63
CA GLY A 429 5.45 0.90 -10.86
C GLY A 429 4.74 1.25 -12.16
#